data_AF-A0AAW0CN42-F1
#
_entry.id   AF-A0AAW0CN42-F1
#
_cell.length_a   1.000
_cell.length_b   1.000
_cell.length_c   1.000
_cell.angle_alpha   90.00
_cell.angle_beta   90.00
_cell.angle_gamma   90.00
#
_symmetry.space_group_name_H-M   'P 1'
#
loop_
_entity.id
_entity.type
_entity.pdbx_description
1 polymer ?
#
loop_
_entity_poly.entity_id
_entity_poly.type
_entity_poly.pdbx_seq_one_letter_code
_entity_poly.pdbx_strand_id
1 'polypeptide(L)'
;MLAEGQDHYVTIDCVKVALWLFPSLSGHPPARRTLAFVELHDFRIQVHSSQRTPRWVEKLRRNLLYTVLNEEIRLLENADLKLEMHTAKSRNFKLDDDSDEDGEVPRSNGHAYGTEPSTGGDAECNDEAKVTFFADNWHTYNHINSRLYEFGRIDAQLRRSWTREEGTFVLVAQECRWNRILSEEELAEQRSSVESPSLLHRLASSLHLSSCHHLLRAMASTARYLYTSPMSLVDLYAPRVDVTFDHFRIHDAELYQHGSLFLKRYMDERQLWSADIWRDVLLSGVASIIGL
;
A
#
# COMPACT_ATOMS: atom_id res chain seq x y z
N MET A 1 34.45 -2.21 -14.25
CA MET A 1 33.46 -1.24 -13.78
C MET A 1 32.22 -2.02 -13.34
N LEU A 2 32.10 -2.26 -12.04
CA LEU A 2 30.86 -2.77 -11.46
C LEU A 2 29.90 -1.59 -11.41
N ALA A 3 28.73 -1.73 -12.04
CA ALA A 3 27.68 -0.72 -11.97
C ALA A 3 27.42 -0.41 -10.49
N GLU A 4 27.57 0.85 -10.12
CA GLU A 4 27.23 1.37 -8.80
C GLU A 4 25.80 0.94 -8.50
N GLY A 5 25.64 0.14 -7.45
CA GLY A 5 24.44 -0.65 -7.22
C GLY A 5 23.23 0.24 -7.02
N GLN A 6 22.22 0.08 -7.88
CA GLN A 6 20.94 0.73 -7.66
C GLN A 6 20.32 0.14 -6.40
N ASP A 7 20.24 0.96 -5.38
CA ASP A 7 19.72 0.52 -4.11
C ASP A 7 18.22 0.81 -4.02
N HIS A 8 17.51 -0.21 -3.56
CA HIS A 8 16.06 -0.19 -3.43
C HIS A 8 15.78 -0.67 -2.02
N TYR A 9 15.33 0.22 -1.15
CA TYR A 9 15.21 -0.07 0.28
C TYR A 9 13.75 0.03 0.72
N VAL A 10 13.26 -1.08 1.27
CA VAL A 10 12.11 -1.09 2.16
C VAL A 10 12.66 -1.14 3.58
N THR A 11 12.42 -0.09 4.34
CA THR A 11 12.85 0.01 5.74
C THR A 11 11.63 0.05 6.65
N ILE A 12 11.63 -0.83 7.64
CA ILE A 12 10.58 -0.89 8.64
C ILE A 12 11.24 -0.77 10.00
N ASP A 13 10.91 0.29 10.73
CA ASP A 13 11.51 0.61 12.04
C ASP A 13 11.24 -0.49 13.06
N CYS A 14 9.96 -0.87 13.19
CA CYS A 14 9.53 -1.97 14.05
C CYS A 14 8.39 -2.74 13.39
N VAL A 15 8.46 -4.07 13.43
CA VAL A 15 7.37 -4.96 13.03
C VAL A 15 7.01 -5.85 14.21
N LYS A 16 5.76 -5.74 14.65
CA LYS A 16 5.15 -6.59 15.66
C LYS A 16 4.35 -7.68 14.96
N VAL A 17 4.73 -8.92 15.22
CA VAL A 17 4.19 -10.12 14.57
C VAL A 17 3.51 -10.96 15.63
N ALA A 18 2.19 -11.14 15.51
CA ALA A 18 1.42 -12.04 16.37
C ALA A 18 1.08 -13.31 15.59
N LEU A 19 1.59 -14.46 16.05
CA LEU A 19 1.32 -15.76 15.45
C LEU A 19 0.15 -16.46 16.15
N TRP A 20 -0.81 -16.90 15.34
CA TRP A 20 -1.98 -17.67 15.74
C TRP A 20 -1.82 -19.14 15.33
N LEU A 21 -1.91 -20.08 16.27
CA LEU A 21 -2.20 -21.49 15.92
C LEU A 21 -3.58 -21.85 16.45
N PHE A 22 -4.26 -22.72 15.70
CA PHE A 22 -5.59 -23.21 16.01
C PHE A 22 -6.69 -22.13 16.08
N PRO A 23 -6.92 -21.35 15.00
CA PRO A 23 -8.02 -20.38 14.95
C PRO A 23 -9.38 -21.01 15.29
N SER A 24 -9.57 -22.27 14.90
CA SER A 24 -10.80 -23.03 15.14
C SER A 24 -10.99 -23.47 16.61
N LEU A 25 -9.93 -23.49 17.42
CA LEU A 25 -9.99 -23.87 18.85
C LEU A 25 -10.02 -22.64 19.77
N SER A 26 -9.79 -21.45 19.25
CA SER A 26 -9.84 -20.20 20.01
C SER A 26 -11.30 -19.74 20.20
N GLY A 27 -11.89 -20.17 21.32
CA GLY A 27 -13.07 -19.51 21.88
C GLY A 27 -12.76 -18.08 22.32
N HIS A 28 -13.81 -17.27 22.47
CA HIS A 28 -13.72 -15.87 22.87
C HIS A 28 -13.13 -15.70 24.30
N PRO A 29 -12.32 -14.67 24.58
CA PRO A 29 -11.90 -13.60 23.68
C PRO A 29 -10.64 -13.95 22.85
N PRO A 30 -10.57 -13.50 21.57
CA PRO A 30 -9.48 -13.81 20.65
C PRO A 30 -8.10 -13.37 21.18
N ALA A 31 -8.02 -12.31 22.00
CA ALA A 31 -6.77 -11.77 22.53
C ALA A 31 -5.93 -12.77 23.39
N ARG A 32 -6.49 -13.89 23.85
CA ARG A 32 -5.83 -14.78 24.84
C ARG A 32 -4.97 -15.90 24.26
N ARG A 33 -4.78 -16.00 22.94
CA ARG A 33 -4.08 -17.17 22.33
C ARG A 33 -3.10 -16.84 21.21
N THR A 34 -2.51 -15.64 21.23
CA THR A 34 -1.24 -15.40 20.51
C THR A 34 -0.18 -16.33 21.09
N LEU A 35 0.40 -17.19 20.26
CA LEU A 35 1.39 -18.16 20.74
C LEU A 35 2.78 -17.59 20.85
N ALA A 36 3.13 -16.82 19.84
CA ALA A 36 4.39 -16.12 19.78
C ALA A 36 4.07 -14.68 19.39
N PHE A 37 4.57 -13.78 20.20
CA PHE A 37 4.70 -12.39 19.84
C PHE A 37 6.17 -12.17 19.51
N VAL A 38 6.45 -11.80 18.28
CA VAL A 38 7.81 -11.51 17.82
C VAL A 38 7.86 -10.04 17.44
N GLU A 39 8.77 -9.31 18.04
CA GLU A 39 9.06 -7.92 17.70
C GLU A 39 10.40 -7.88 16.95
N LEU A 40 10.37 -7.36 15.74
CA LEU A 40 11.54 -7.21 14.88
C LEU A 40 11.84 -5.72 14.76
N HIS A 41 13.03 -5.31 15.19
CA HIS A 41 13.51 -3.94 15.06
C HIS A 41 14.44 -3.80 13.86
N ASP A 42 14.49 -2.61 13.27
CA ASP A 42 15.38 -2.25 12.16
C ASP A 42 15.29 -3.23 10.98
N PHE A 43 14.08 -3.68 10.67
CA PHE A 43 13.87 -4.66 9.62
C PHE A 43 13.98 -3.99 8.24
N ARG A 44 15.05 -4.33 7.51
CA ARG A 44 15.32 -3.78 6.17
C ARG A 44 15.28 -4.91 5.14
N ILE A 45 14.50 -4.70 4.07
CA ILE A 45 14.50 -5.56 2.90
C ILE A 45 15.07 -4.76 1.74
N GLN A 46 16.18 -5.23 1.18
CA GLN A 46 16.69 -4.72 -0.09
C GLN A 46 16.00 -5.46 -1.23
N VAL A 47 15.29 -4.73 -2.09
CA VAL A 47 14.50 -5.31 -3.19
C VAL A 47 15.09 -4.90 -4.53
N HIS A 48 16.09 -5.63 -5.02
CA HIS A 48 16.76 -5.29 -6.28
C HIS A 48 15.86 -5.39 -7.52
N SER A 49 14.86 -6.28 -7.50
CA SER A 49 13.95 -6.48 -8.63
C SER A 49 12.70 -7.20 -8.15
N SER A 50 11.55 -6.88 -8.73
CA SER A 50 10.29 -7.61 -8.53
C SER A 50 10.45 -9.12 -8.74
N GLN A 51 11.23 -9.53 -9.74
CA GLN A 51 11.46 -10.94 -10.09
C GLN A 51 12.30 -11.71 -9.06
N ARG A 52 13.09 -11.00 -8.25
CA ARG A 52 13.97 -11.59 -7.23
C ARG A 52 13.45 -11.39 -5.81
N THR A 53 12.18 -11.00 -5.65
CA THR A 53 11.55 -10.90 -4.33
C THR A 53 11.40 -12.29 -3.70
N PRO A 54 11.59 -12.42 -2.37
CA PRO A 54 11.24 -13.65 -1.68
C PRO A 54 9.76 -14.01 -1.90
N ARG A 55 9.46 -15.28 -2.14
CA ARG A 55 8.09 -15.76 -2.47
C ARG A 55 7.00 -15.29 -1.50
N TRP A 56 7.32 -15.13 -0.23
CA TRP A 56 6.37 -14.66 0.78
C TRP A 56 6.08 -13.16 0.64
N VAL A 57 7.07 -12.33 0.30
CA VAL A 57 6.92 -10.89 -0.03
C VAL A 57 6.12 -10.77 -1.32
N GLU A 58 6.44 -11.58 -2.32
CA GLU A 58 5.71 -11.62 -3.58
C GLU A 58 4.22 -11.93 -3.36
N LYS A 59 3.91 -12.95 -2.53
CA LYS A 59 2.54 -13.34 -2.21
C LYS A 59 1.80 -12.23 -1.44
N LEU A 60 2.47 -11.61 -0.47
CA LEU A 60 1.97 -10.45 0.26
C LEU A 60 1.63 -9.30 -0.69
N ARG A 61 2.55 -8.96 -1.60
CA ARG A 61 2.36 -7.93 -2.60
C ARG A 61 1.17 -8.25 -3.51
N ARG A 62 1.09 -9.48 -4.04
CA ARG A 62 -0.04 -9.92 -4.88
C ARG A 62 -1.37 -9.86 -4.14
N ASN A 63 -1.41 -10.24 -2.86
CA ASN A 63 -2.60 -10.13 -2.04
C ASN A 63 -3.03 -8.67 -1.86
N LEU A 64 -2.09 -7.77 -1.53
CA LEU A 64 -2.37 -6.35 -1.38
C LEU A 64 -2.85 -5.74 -2.71
N LEU A 65 -2.17 -6.03 -3.82
CA LEU A 65 -2.56 -5.56 -5.15
C LEU A 65 -3.96 -6.06 -5.53
N TYR A 66 -4.23 -7.34 -5.30
CA TYR A 66 -5.55 -7.90 -5.51
C TYR A 66 -6.60 -7.14 -4.69
N THR A 67 -6.28 -6.84 -3.44
CA THR A 67 -7.18 -6.11 -2.54
C THR A 67 -7.46 -4.69 -2.99
N VAL A 68 -6.42 -3.93 -3.31
CA VAL A 68 -6.56 -2.57 -3.80
C VAL A 68 -7.38 -2.51 -5.10
N LEU A 69 -7.23 -3.52 -5.97
CA LEU A 69 -7.91 -3.53 -7.27
C LEU A 69 -9.34 -4.09 -7.23
N ASN A 70 -9.61 -5.13 -6.44
CA ASN A 70 -10.86 -5.90 -6.55
C ASN A 70 -11.79 -5.77 -5.35
N GLU A 71 -11.30 -5.29 -4.21
CA GLU A 71 -12.02 -5.44 -2.96
C GLU A 71 -12.70 -4.16 -2.49
N GLU A 72 -13.53 -4.32 -1.46
CA GLU A 72 -14.31 -3.25 -0.86
C GLU A 72 -13.42 -2.36 0.02
N ILE A 73 -13.33 -1.07 -0.34
CA ILE A 73 -12.81 -0.03 0.55
C ILE A 73 -13.86 0.16 1.65
N ARG A 74 -13.51 -0.19 2.88
CA ARG A 74 -14.41 -0.11 4.04
C ARG A 74 -14.44 1.28 4.64
N LEU A 75 -13.27 1.92 4.70
CA LEU A 75 -13.10 3.27 5.24
C LEU A 75 -12.01 3.99 4.44
N LEU A 76 -12.27 5.26 4.15
CA LEU A 76 -11.32 6.21 3.58
C LEU A 76 -11.81 7.60 3.98
N GLU A 77 -11.14 8.25 4.92
CA GLU A 77 -11.63 9.52 5.48
C GLU A 77 -11.18 10.72 4.64
N ASN A 78 -9.87 10.86 4.47
CA ASN A 78 -9.27 11.90 3.64
C ASN A 78 -8.42 11.23 2.58
N ALA A 79 -8.64 11.56 1.32
CA ALA A 79 -7.76 11.16 0.24
C ALA A 79 -7.54 12.35 -0.68
N ASP A 80 -6.28 12.66 -0.97
CA ASP A 80 -5.91 13.71 -1.91
C ASP A 80 -4.90 13.18 -2.91
N LEU A 81 -5.06 13.60 -4.16
CA LEU A 81 -4.17 13.26 -5.26
C LEU A 81 -3.77 14.56 -5.95
N LYS A 82 -2.53 14.96 -5.74
CA LYS A 82 -1.96 16.16 -6.33
C LYS A 82 -1.04 15.79 -7.49
N LEU A 83 -1.35 16.32 -8.67
CA LEU A 83 -0.50 16.23 -9.85
C LEU A 83 0.15 17.59 -10.11
N GLU A 84 1.47 17.64 -9.97
CA GLU A 84 2.29 18.80 -10.29
C GLU A 84 3.09 18.48 -11.57
N MET A 85 2.92 19.30 -12.60
CA MET A 85 3.74 19.21 -13.80
C MET A 85 4.65 20.43 -13.87
N HIS A 86 5.93 20.20 -13.65
CA HIS A 86 6.96 21.20 -13.88
C HIS A 86 7.49 20.97 -15.29
N THR A 87 6.91 21.65 -16.27
CA THR A 87 7.62 21.83 -17.53
C THR A 87 8.66 22.92 -17.29
N ALA A 88 9.86 22.74 -17.81
CA ALA A 88 10.84 23.77 -18.05
C ALA A 88 10.28 24.83 -19.02
N LYS A 89 9.18 25.47 -18.64
CA LYS A 89 8.45 26.36 -19.52
C LYS A 89 9.30 27.61 -19.65
N SER A 90 9.87 27.72 -20.84
CA SER A 90 10.10 28.99 -21.50
C SER A 90 10.75 30.01 -20.57
N ARG A 91 12.08 29.85 -20.36
CA ARG A 91 12.98 30.95 -20.02
C ARG A 91 12.37 32.23 -20.60
N ASN A 92 11.86 33.07 -19.70
CA ASN A 92 11.11 34.27 -20.04
C ASN A 92 11.70 34.87 -21.32
N PHE A 93 10.90 34.90 -22.38
CA PHE A 93 11.04 35.93 -23.40
C PHE A 93 10.74 37.22 -22.64
N LYS A 94 11.71 37.71 -21.87
CA LYS A 94 11.83 39.12 -21.54
C LYS A 94 11.99 39.76 -22.91
N LEU A 95 10.86 40.14 -23.49
CA LEU A 95 10.84 41.28 -24.38
C LEU A 95 11.28 42.40 -23.46
N ASP A 96 12.53 42.84 -23.63
CA ASP A 96 13.07 44.00 -22.95
C ASP A 96 12.14 45.18 -23.26
N ASP A 97 11.19 45.44 -22.36
CA ASP A 97 10.43 46.68 -22.36
C ASP A 97 11.13 47.58 -21.34
N ASP A 98 12.14 48.27 -21.86
CA ASP A 98 12.84 49.37 -21.22
C ASP A 98 11.82 50.45 -20.82
N SER A 99 11.34 50.40 -19.59
CA SER A 99 10.74 51.56 -18.94
C SER A 99 11.33 51.72 -17.54
N ASP A 100 12.33 52.60 -17.49
CA ASP A 100 12.85 53.24 -16.31
C ASP A 100 11.70 53.86 -15.50
N GLU A 101 11.48 53.42 -14.25
CA GLU A 101 10.89 54.31 -13.25
C GLU A 101 11.33 53.92 -11.82
N ASP A 102 12.11 54.84 -11.24
CA ASP A 102 12.63 54.83 -9.88
C ASP A 102 11.51 54.80 -8.83
N GLY A 103 11.61 53.94 -7.81
CA GLY A 103 10.63 53.96 -6.72
C GLY A 103 10.89 53.02 -5.54
N GLU A 104 11.67 53.52 -4.57
CA GLU A 104 11.77 53.22 -3.13
C GLU A 104 11.21 51.92 -2.49
N VAL A 105 12.08 51.33 -1.67
CA VAL A 105 11.97 50.13 -0.81
C VAL A 105 11.02 50.34 0.40
N PRO A 106 10.29 49.29 0.84
CA PRO A 106 10.30 49.00 2.28
C PRO A 106 10.36 47.51 2.66
N ARG A 107 11.44 47.20 3.41
CA ARG A 107 11.60 46.40 4.64
C ARG A 107 10.73 45.15 4.89
N SER A 108 11.49 44.07 5.08
CA SER A 108 11.16 42.72 5.54
C SER A 108 10.56 42.59 6.95
N ASN A 109 9.65 41.62 7.11
CA ASN A 109 9.46 40.74 8.28
C ASN A 109 8.90 39.43 7.69
N GLY A 110 9.41 38.22 7.90
CA GLY A 110 10.04 37.64 9.06
C GLY A 110 9.23 36.39 9.48
N HIS A 111 9.19 35.35 8.64
CA HIS A 111 8.71 34.01 9.03
C HIS A 111 9.46 32.92 8.27
N ALA A 112 10.42 32.32 8.96
CA ALA A 112 11.21 31.18 8.48
C ALA A 112 10.48 29.87 8.84
N TYR A 113 9.96 29.18 7.83
CA TYR A 113 9.69 27.75 7.88
C TYR A 113 10.53 27.07 6.81
N GLY A 114 11.33 26.07 7.22
CA GLY A 114 11.90 25.03 6.37
C GLY A 114 12.82 25.51 5.24
N THR A 115 14.08 25.78 5.57
CA THR A 115 15.14 25.86 4.57
C THR A 115 15.29 24.49 3.92
N GLU A 116 14.65 24.28 2.76
CA GLU A 116 15.01 23.21 1.86
C GLU A 116 16.49 23.37 1.49
N PRO A 117 17.33 22.32 1.60
CA PRO A 117 18.74 22.40 1.27
C PRO A 117 18.88 22.76 -0.21
N SER A 118 19.16 24.04 -0.45
CA SER A 118 19.49 24.60 -1.75
C SER A 118 20.83 24.03 -2.20
N THR A 119 20.77 22.86 -2.83
CA THR A 119 21.93 22.19 -3.40
C THR A 119 22.22 22.89 -4.72
N GLY A 120 23.02 23.96 -4.66
CA GLY A 120 23.49 24.69 -5.81
C GLY A 120 24.44 23.84 -6.65
N GLY A 121 24.00 23.46 -7.85
CA GLY A 121 24.78 22.73 -8.82
C GLY A 121 23.88 22.30 -9.96
N ASP A 122 23.82 23.14 -10.98
CA ASP A 122 23.13 22.94 -12.25
C ASP A 122 21.60 22.82 -12.14
N ALA A 123 20.94 23.95 -12.37
CA ALA A 123 19.54 24.00 -12.75
C ALA A 123 19.38 23.36 -14.15
N GLU A 124 19.63 22.04 -14.26
CA GLU A 124 19.01 21.23 -15.30
C GLU A 124 17.52 21.46 -15.14
N CYS A 125 16.95 22.08 -16.18
CA CYS A 125 15.53 22.30 -16.34
C CYS A 125 14.83 20.94 -16.31
N ASN A 126 14.55 20.45 -15.11
CA ASN A 126 13.97 19.14 -14.90
C ASN A 126 12.50 19.25 -15.27
N ASP A 127 12.20 18.93 -16.52
CA ASP A 127 10.86 18.51 -16.92
C ASP A 127 10.45 17.35 -16.02
N GLU A 128 9.72 17.65 -14.96
CA GLU A 128 9.38 16.72 -13.89
C GLU A 128 7.86 16.65 -13.68
N ALA A 129 7.32 15.44 -13.70
CA ALA A 129 5.99 15.11 -13.22
C ALA A 129 6.13 14.67 -11.77
N LYS A 130 5.37 15.28 -10.87
CA LYS A 130 5.27 14.88 -9.48
C LYS A 130 3.82 14.53 -9.15
N VAL A 131 3.59 13.29 -8.79
CA VAL A 131 2.31 12.77 -8.33
C VAL A 131 2.44 12.53 -6.83
N THR A 132 1.67 13.25 -6.03
CA THR A 132 1.59 13.04 -4.59
C THR A 132 0.22 12.47 -4.26
N PHE A 133 0.18 11.38 -3.53
CA PHE A 133 -1.02 10.74 -3.04
C PHE A 133 -0.98 10.69 -1.53
N PHE A 134 -2.06 11.12 -0.91
CA PHE A 134 -2.23 11.14 0.53
C PHE A 134 -3.54 10.43 0.87
N ALA A 135 -3.53 9.61 1.92
CA ALA A 135 -4.72 9.00 2.47
C ALA A 135 -4.66 8.81 3.99
N ASP A 136 -5.75 9.09 4.70
CA ASP A 136 -5.93 8.82 6.12
C ASP A 136 -6.95 7.71 6.35
N ASN A 137 -6.70 6.89 7.38
CA ASN A 137 -7.59 5.83 7.88
C ASN A 137 -8.11 4.91 6.75
N TRP A 138 -7.21 4.52 5.85
CA TRP A 138 -7.57 3.69 4.70
C TRP A 138 -7.67 2.22 5.14
N HIS A 139 -8.89 1.71 5.15
CA HIS A 139 -9.19 0.31 5.49
C HIS A 139 -9.71 -0.43 4.26
N THR A 140 -9.07 -1.55 3.94
CA THR A 140 -9.51 -2.41 2.84
C THR A 140 -9.58 -3.86 3.30
N TYR A 141 -10.68 -4.53 2.94
CA TYR A 141 -10.96 -5.89 3.39
C TYR A 141 -10.81 -6.87 2.23
N ASN A 142 -9.91 -7.83 2.36
CA ASN A 142 -9.70 -8.89 1.40
C ASN A 142 -10.55 -10.10 1.77
N HIS A 143 -11.54 -10.41 0.93
CA HIS A 143 -12.46 -11.50 1.12
C HIS A 143 -11.77 -12.86 0.89
N ILE A 144 -10.79 -12.94 -0.01
CA ILE A 144 -10.07 -14.20 -0.34
C ILE A 144 -9.29 -14.74 0.86
N ASN A 145 -8.65 -13.87 1.63
CA ASN A 145 -7.84 -14.28 2.78
C ASN A 145 -8.43 -13.86 4.14
N SER A 146 -9.64 -13.27 4.12
CA SER A 146 -10.35 -12.74 5.29
C SER A 146 -9.44 -11.82 6.13
N ARG A 147 -8.80 -10.85 5.47
CA ARG A 147 -7.91 -9.88 6.13
C ARG A 147 -8.38 -8.47 5.97
N LEU A 148 -8.26 -7.72 7.05
CA LEU A 148 -8.37 -6.27 7.04
C LEU A 148 -6.97 -5.68 7.01
N TYR A 149 -6.71 -4.90 5.96
CA TYR A 149 -5.53 -4.06 5.86
C TYR A 149 -5.94 -2.66 6.30
N GLU A 150 -5.36 -2.20 7.39
CA GLU A 150 -5.58 -0.87 7.96
C GLU A 150 -4.31 -0.06 7.77
N PHE A 151 -4.47 1.17 7.29
CA PHE A 151 -3.41 2.15 7.19
C PHE A 151 -3.89 3.43 7.86
N GLY A 152 -3.25 3.82 8.97
CA GLY A 152 -3.61 5.06 9.65
C GLY A 152 -3.33 6.28 8.78
N ARG A 153 -2.18 6.29 8.10
CA ARG A 153 -1.82 7.32 7.12
C ARG A 153 -0.91 6.76 6.04
N ILE A 154 -1.14 7.14 4.79
CA ILE A 154 -0.27 6.88 3.65
C ILE A 154 0.09 8.20 2.99
N ASP A 155 1.38 8.40 2.78
CA ASP A 155 1.93 9.48 1.97
C ASP A 155 2.82 8.85 0.91
N ALA A 156 2.47 9.04 -0.36
CA ALA A 156 3.21 8.49 -1.48
C ALA A 156 3.53 9.59 -2.47
N GLN A 157 4.76 9.62 -2.94
CA GLN A 157 5.23 10.59 -3.91
C GLN A 157 5.98 9.86 -5.02
N LEU A 158 5.49 10.03 -6.24
CA LEU A 158 6.14 9.60 -7.46
C LEU A 158 6.65 10.84 -8.18
N ARG A 159 7.97 10.95 -8.30
CA ARG A 159 8.65 11.97 -9.10
C ARG A 159 9.17 11.31 -10.36
N ARG A 160 8.93 11.88 -11.52
CA ARG A 160 9.34 11.31 -12.80
C ARG A 160 9.82 12.41 -13.72
N SER A 161 10.97 12.21 -14.35
CA SER A 161 11.35 13.05 -15.47
C SER A 161 10.51 12.71 -16.71
N TRP A 162 10.03 13.72 -17.45
CA TRP A 162 9.38 13.46 -18.75
C TRP A 162 10.40 13.14 -19.84
N THR A 163 11.64 13.63 -19.70
CA THR A 163 12.72 13.43 -20.67
C THR A 163 13.51 12.14 -20.41
N ARG A 164 13.71 11.78 -19.15
CA ARG A 164 14.35 10.52 -18.75
C ARG A 164 13.27 9.54 -18.30
N GLU A 165 13.31 8.28 -18.70
CA GLU A 165 12.37 7.23 -18.22
C GLU A 165 12.59 6.83 -16.74
N GLU A 166 13.29 7.67 -15.99
CA GLU A 166 13.69 7.46 -14.61
C GLU A 166 12.81 8.32 -13.70
N GLY A 167 12.53 7.79 -12.52
CA GLY A 167 11.77 8.46 -11.50
C GLY A 167 12.14 7.95 -10.12
N THR A 168 11.81 8.72 -9.10
CA THR A 168 11.95 8.28 -7.71
C THR A 168 10.56 8.04 -7.15
N PHE A 169 10.40 6.97 -6.39
CA PHE A 169 9.17 6.71 -5.65
C PHE A 169 9.49 6.64 -4.16
N VAL A 170 8.75 7.41 -3.38
CA VAL A 170 8.80 7.39 -1.92
C VAL A 170 7.40 7.09 -1.42
N LEU A 171 7.28 6.15 -0.50
CA LEU A 171 6.03 5.87 0.20
C LEU A 171 6.31 5.71 1.68
N VAL A 172 5.56 6.44 2.50
CA VAL A 172 5.57 6.38 3.94
C VAL A 172 4.17 5.95 4.38
N ALA A 173 4.07 4.76 4.93
CA ALA A 173 2.83 4.26 5.51
C ALA A 173 2.98 4.16 7.03
N GLN A 174 2.01 4.71 7.75
CA GLN A 174 1.98 4.77 9.21
C GLN A 174 0.83 3.92 9.75
N GLU A 175 1.05 3.37 10.94
CA GLU A 175 0.10 2.55 11.67
C GLU A 175 -0.48 1.40 10.83
N CYS A 176 0.36 0.73 10.06
CA CYS A 176 -0.04 -0.37 9.19
C CYS A 176 -0.44 -1.58 10.03
N ARG A 177 -1.71 -2.02 9.95
CA ARG A 177 -2.18 -3.24 10.63
C ARG A 177 -2.79 -4.21 9.64
N TRP A 178 -2.34 -5.45 9.67
CA TRP A 178 -2.95 -6.52 8.90
C TRP A 178 -3.52 -7.52 9.88
N ASN A 179 -4.82 -7.40 10.07
CA ASN A 179 -5.56 -8.18 11.03
C ASN A 179 -6.34 -9.27 10.29
N ARG A 180 -6.25 -10.51 10.76
CA ARG A 180 -7.19 -11.54 10.35
C ARG A 180 -8.57 -11.23 10.93
N ILE A 181 -9.56 -11.20 10.05
CA ILE A 181 -10.97 -11.21 10.43
C ILE A 181 -11.48 -12.64 10.30
N LEU A 182 -12.33 -13.05 11.23
CA LEU A 182 -13.03 -14.34 11.12
C LEU A 182 -14.01 -14.27 9.95
N SER A 183 -13.97 -15.26 9.06
CA SER A 183 -14.94 -15.33 7.96
C SER A 183 -16.37 -15.42 8.50
N GLU A 184 -17.37 -15.06 7.71
CA GLU A 184 -18.77 -15.21 8.13
C GLU A 184 -19.12 -16.65 8.47
N GLU A 185 -18.53 -17.62 7.76
CA GLU A 185 -18.66 -19.04 8.06
C GLU A 185 -18.07 -19.38 9.43
N GLU A 186 -16.86 -18.91 9.73
CA GLU A 186 -16.22 -19.10 11.05
C GLU A 186 -17.03 -18.43 12.16
N LEU A 187 -17.59 -17.25 11.91
CA LEU A 187 -18.49 -16.56 12.84
C LEU A 187 -19.81 -17.32 13.01
N ALA A 188 -20.37 -17.92 11.96
CA ALA A 188 -21.59 -18.71 12.02
C ALA A 188 -21.39 -20.01 12.81
N GLU A 189 -20.28 -20.71 12.56
CA GLU A 189 -19.86 -21.87 13.36
C GLU A 189 -19.68 -21.46 14.83
N GLN A 190 -19.06 -20.32 15.09
CA GLN A 190 -18.87 -19.80 16.43
C GLN A 190 -20.19 -19.47 17.13
N ARG A 191 -21.13 -18.82 16.44
CA ARG A 191 -22.48 -18.54 16.97
C ARG A 191 -23.21 -19.85 17.30
N SER A 192 -23.15 -20.84 16.42
CA SER A 192 -23.76 -22.16 16.67
C SER A 192 -23.16 -22.88 17.89
N SER A 193 -21.88 -22.67 18.18
CA SER A 193 -21.21 -23.24 19.36
C SER A 193 -21.69 -22.61 20.67
N VAL A 194 -21.87 -21.28 20.69
CA VAL A 194 -22.28 -20.53 21.88
C VAL A 194 -23.72 -20.85 22.30
N GLU A 195 -24.60 -21.14 21.34
CA GLU A 195 -25.99 -21.48 21.63
C GLU A 195 -26.21 -22.89 22.21
N SER A 196 -25.15 -23.71 22.38
CA SER A 196 -25.24 -25.00 23.08
C SER A 196 -25.05 -24.84 24.61
N PRO A 197 -26.11 -24.98 25.44
CA PRO A 197 -26.08 -24.47 26.81
C PRO A 197 -25.58 -25.47 27.86
N SER A 198 -25.26 -26.71 27.51
CA SER A 198 -24.85 -27.71 28.51
C SER A 198 -23.32 -27.89 28.55
N LEU A 199 -22.70 -27.29 29.58
CA LEU A 199 -21.32 -27.55 30.00
C LEU A 199 -21.01 -29.06 30.07
N LEU A 200 -22.00 -29.87 30.48
CA LEU A 200 -21.88 -31.32 30.53
C LEU A 200 -21.76 -31.97 29.15
N HIS A 201 -22.38 -31.44 28.10
CA HIS A 201 -22.22 -31.97 26.73
C HIS A 201 -20.85 -31.60 26.16
N ARG A 202 -20.28 -30.45 26.52
CA ARG A 202 -18.90 -30.08 26.16
C ARG A 202 -17.85 -30.95 26.86
N LEU A 203 -18.09 -31.31 28.12
CA LEU A 203 -17.22 -32.23 28.86
C LEU A 203 -17.39 -33.68 28.38
N ALA A 204 -18.62 -34.12 28.10
CA ALA A 204 -18.89 -35.45 27.56
C ALA A 204 -18.29 -35.63 26.16
N SER A 205 -18.39 -34.62 25.28
CA SER A 205 -17.73 -34.69 23.96
C SER A 205 -16.21 -34.67 24.07
N SER A 206 -15.63 -34.03 25.10
CA SER A 206 -14.18 -34.01 25.33
C SER A 206 -13.57 -35.39 25.67
N LEU A 207 -14.37 -36.31 26.22
CA LEU A 207 -13.93 -37.66 26.62
C LEU A 207 -14.04 -38.70 25.51
N HIS A 208 -14.73 -38.40 24.40
CA HIS A 208 -14.78 -39.31 23.24
C HIS A 208 -13.52 -39.18 22.38
N LEU A 209 -13.03 -40.31 21.83
CA LEU A 209 -11.96 -40.36 20.82
C LEU A 209 -12.16 -39.35 19.66
N SER A 210 -13.41 -38.94 19.42
CA SER A 210 -13.77 -37.86 18.51
C SER A 210 -12.99 -36.55 18.78
N SER A 211 -12.78 -36.18 20.04
CA SER A 211 -12.04 -34.96 20.40
C SER A 211 -10.56 -35.03 20.01
N CYS A 212 -9.93 -36.20 20.10
CA CYS A 212 -8.56 -36.39 19.63
C CYS A 212 -8.49 -36.30 18.10
N HIS A 213 -9.45 -36.89 17.39
CA HIS A 213 -9.56 -36.76 15.93
C HIS A 213 -9.77 -35.30 15.50
N HIS A 214 -10.61 -34.53 16.21
CA HIS A 214 -10.80 -33.10 15.96
C HIS A 214 -9.50 -32.30 16.19
N LEU A 215 -8.76 -32.59 17.27
CA LEU A 215 -7.49 -31.92 17.55
C LEU A 215 -6.43 -32.26 16.48
N LEU A 216 -6.31 -33.53 16.10
CA LEU A 216 -5.40 -33.95 15.02
C LEU A 216 -5.80 -33.32 13.68
N ARG A 217 -7.09 -33.24 13.37
CA ARG A 217 -7.59 -32.57 12.17
C ARG A 217 -7.28 -31.07 12.19
N ALA A 218 -7.44 -30.41 13.33
CA ALA A 218 -7.09 -29.00 13.53
C ALA A 218 -5.57 -28.76 13.45
N MET A 219 -4.75 -29.68 13.96
CA MET A 219 -3.29 -29.65 13.79
C MET A 219 -2.89 -29.84 12.34
N ALA A 220 -3.46 -30.83 11.67
CA ALA A 220 -3.18 -31.10 10.26
C ALA A 220 -3.63 -29.93 9.36
N SER A 221 -4.80 -29.34 9.62
CA SER A 221 -5.27 -28.17 8.88
C SER A 221 -4.38 -26.97 9.16
N THR A 222 -4.03 -26.68 10.42
CA THR A 222 -3.14 -25.56 10.77
C THR A 222 -1.75 -25.72 10.16
N ALA A 223 -1.17 -26.93 10.19
CA ALA A 223 0.11 -27.22 9.53
C ALA A 223 0.01 -27.03 8.01
N ARG A 224 -1.10 -27.47 7.40
CA ARG A 224 -1.37 -27.23 5.97
C ARG A 224 -1.46 -25.74 5.67
N TYR A 225 -2.18 -24.95 6.48
CA TYR A 225 -2.27 -23.49 6.33
C TYR A 225 -0.92 -22.80 6.51
N LEU A 226 -0.14 -23.21 7.51
CA LEU A 226 1.21 -22.70 7.75
C LEU A 226 2.12 -22.92 6.53
N TYR A 227 1.98 -24.07 5.86
CA TYR A 227 2.75 -24.40 4.67
C TYR A 227 2.25 -23.67 3.41
N THR A 228 0.93 -23.62 3.18
CA THR A 228 0.38 -23.05 1.94
C THR A 228 0.29 -21.52 1.99
N SER A 229 -0.03 -20.95 3.15
CA SER A 229 -0.31 -19.54 3.36
C SER A 229 0.14 -19.09 4.75
N PRO A 230 1.45 -19.06 5.05
CA PRO A 230 1.96 -18.70 6.39
C PRO A 230 1.40 -17.35 6.87
N MET A 231 1.21 -16.43 5.93
CA MET A 231 0.67 -15.11 6.24
C MET A 231 -0.72 -15.19 6.87
N SER A 232 -1.61 -16.12 6.51
CA SER A 232 -2.99 -16.17 7.05
C SER A 232 -3.08 -16.44 8.56
N LEU A 233 -1.99 -16.86 9.18
CA LEU A 233 -1.90 -17.14 10.62
C LEU A 233 -1.20 -16.02 11.39
N VAL A 234 -0.84 -14.93 10.73
CA VAL A 234 -0.01 -13.88 11.29
C VAL A 234 -0.75 -12.55 11.20
N ASP A 235 -0.90 -11.90 12.34
CA ASP A 235 -1.22 -10.47 12.36
C ASP A 235 0.07 -9.67 12.38
N LEU A 236 0.09 -8.61 11.57
CA LEU A 236 1.24 -7.73 11.44
C LEU A 236 0.84 -6.33 11.86
N TYR A 237 1.67 -5.72 12.71
CA TYR A 237 1.58 -4.32 13.03
C TYR A 237 2.93 -3.66 12.79
N ALA A 238 2.98 -2.72 11.86
CA ALA A 238 4.14 -1.90 11.58
C ALA A 238 3.77 -0.43 11.83
N PRO A 239 4.31 0.23 12.88
CA PRO A 239 4.02 1.62 13.17
C PRO A 239 4.41 2.56 12.03
N ARG A 240 5.49 2.22 11.30
CA ARG A 240 5.98 2.97 10.17
C ARG A 240 6.70 2.07 9.17
N VAL A 241 6.33 2.18 7.90
CA VAL A 241 6.96 1.52 6.75
C VAL A 241 7.37 2.60 5.78
N ASP A 242 8.68 2.71 5.54
CA ASP A 242 9.24 3.62 4.54
C ASP A 242 9.73 2.79 3.34
N VAL A 243 9.26 3.14 2.16
CA VAL A 243 9.60 2.50 0.89
C VAL A 243 10.23 3.56 0.00
N THR A 244 11.44 3.29 -0.47
CA THR A 244 12.17 4.21 -1.35
C THR A 244 12.72 3.46 -2.55
N PHE A 245 12.48 4.02 -3.72
CA PHE A 245 13.04 3.56 -4.99
C PHE A 245 13.66 4.75 -5.70
N ASP A 246 14.98 4.72 -5.91
CA ASP A 246 15.70 5.79 -6.59
C ASP A 246 15.52 5.74 -8.13
N HIS A 247 15.31 4.53 -8.67
CA HIS A 247 15.19 4.28 -10.11
C HIS A 247 13.90 3.53 -10.41
N PHE A 248 12.77 4.17 -10.13
CA PHE A 248 11.44 3.63 -10.35
C PHE A 248 10.99 3.79 -11.80
N ARG A 249 10.82 2.65 -12.48
CA ARG A 249 10.22 2.56 -13.81
C ARG A 249 8.75 2.20 -13.68
N ILE A 250 7.85 3.09 -14.10
CA ILE A 250 6.40 2.85 -14.02
C ILE A 250 5.99 1.58 -14.80
N HIS A 251 6.65 1.28 -15.91
CA HIS A 251 6.36 0.08 -16.71
C HIS A 251 6.72 -1.24 -15.99
N ASP A 252 7.68 -1.18 -15.06
CA ASP A 252 8.08 -2.31 -14.22
C ASP A 252 7.19 -2.46 -12.98
N ALA A 253 6.37 -1.45 -12.67
CA ALA A 253 5.42 -1.51 -11.58
C ALA A 253 4.34 -2.55 -11.91
N GLU A 254 4.34 -3.67 -11.19
CA GLU A 254 3.29 -4.67 -11.29
C GLU A 254 1.90 -4.09 -11.03
N LEU A 255 1.80 -3.06 -10.17
CA LEU A 255 0.55 -2.33 -9.95
C LEU A 255 0.05 -1.67 -11.24
N TYR A 256 0.93 -1.12 -12.06
CA TYR A 256 0.54 -0.52 -13.34
C TYR A 256 0.10 -1.60 -14.34
N GLN A 257 0.82 -2.71 -14.42
CA GLN A 257 0.45 -3.82 -15.32
C GLN A 257 -0.89 -4.44 -14.92
N HIS A 258 -1.07 -4.76 -13.64
CA HIS A 258 -2.32 -5.34 -13.12
C HIS A 258 -3.45 -4.32 -13.11
N GLY A 259 -3.17 -3.07 -12.74
CA GLY A 259 -4.15 -1.98 -12.72
C GLY A 259 -4.63 -1.61 -14.11
N SER A 260 -3.76 -1.57 -15.13
CA SER A 260 -4.18 -1.33 -16.52
C SER A 260 -5.00 -2.49 -17.09
N LEU A 261 -4.63 -3.74 -16.79
CA LEU A 261 -5.44 -4.92 -17.15
C LEU A 261 -6.80 -4.91 -16.44
N PHE A 262 -6.84 -4.54 -15.16
CA PHE A 262 -8.07 -4.39 -14.39
C PHE A 262 -8.94 -3.28 -14.96
N LEU A 263 -8.39 -2.08 -15.17
CA LEU A 263 -9.09 -0.95 -15.76
C LEU A 263 -9.65 -1.30 -17.15
N LYS A 264 -8.86 -2.00 -17.96
CA LYS A 264 -9.30 -2.51 -19.26
C LYS A 264 -10.51 -3.45 -19.12
N ARG A 265 -10.43 -4.47 -18.25
CA ARG A 265 -11.55 -5.39 -18.00
C ARG A 265 -12.78 -4.68 -17.46
N TYR A 266 -12.59 -3.75 -16.53
CA TYR A 266 -13.66 -2.95 -15.96
C TYR A 266 -14.35 -2.09 -17.04
N MET A 267 -13.58 -1.49 -17.93
CA MET A 267 -14.09 -0.73 -19.08
C MET A 267 -14.81 -1.63 -20.09
N ASP A 268 -14.27 -2.83 -20.37
CA ASP A 268 -14.90 -3.85 -21.22
C ASP A 268 -16.26 -4.29 -20.66
N GLU A 269 -16.31 -4.64 -19.37
CA GLU A 269 -17.52 -5.14 -18.68
C GLU A 269 -18.62 -4.08 -18.58
N ARG A 270 -18.25 -2.81 -18.33
CA ARG A 270 -19.22 -1.71 -18.26
C ARG A 270 -19.56 -1.09 -19.62
N GLN A 271 -19.03 -1.61 -20.73
CA GLN A 271 -19.17 -1.04 -22.07
C GLN A 271 -18.83 0.47 -22.10
N LEU A 272 -17.89 0.92 -21.26
CA LEU A 272 -17.47 2.32 -21.19
C LEU A 272 -16.56 2.73 -22.35
N TRP A 273 -16.38 1.86 -23.34
CA TRP A 273 -15.70 2.12 -24.61
C TRP A 273 -16.48 3.06 -25.55
N SER A 274 -17.44 3.84 -25.06
CA SER A 274 -17.96 4.91 -25.90
C SER A 274 -16.80 5.87 -26.19
N ALA A 275 -16.50 6.02 -27.48
CA ALA A 275 -15.40 6.85 -27.97
C ALA A 275 -15.48 8.30 -27.44
N ASP A 276 -16.67 8.73 -27.02
CA ASP A 276 -16.98 10.07 -26.52
C ASP A 276 -16.32 10.34 -25.16
N ILE A 277 -16.31 9.39 -24.22
CA ILE A 277 -15.73 9.62 -22.88
C ILE A 277 -14.21 9.76 -22.96
N TRP A 278 -13.55 8.92 -23.78
CA TRP A 278 -12.11 9.05 -23.99
C TRP A 278 -11.76 10.27 -24.82
N ARG A 279 -12.61 10.69 -25.76
CA ARG A 279 -12.46 11.99 -26.43
C ARG A 279 -12.46 13.11 -25.38
N ASP A 280 -13.40 13.12 -24.46
CA ASP A 280 -13.50 14.21 -23.49
C ASP A 280 -12.38 14.19 -22.46
N VAL A 281 -11.95 13.02 -21.97
CA VAL A 281 -10.84 12.92 -21.01
C VAL A 281 -9.48 13.17 -21.67
N LEU A 282 -9.23 12.64 -22.86
CA LEU A 282 -7.98 12.91 -23.59
C LEU A 282 -7.96 14.34 -24.14
N LEU A 283 -9.05 14.86 -24.69
CA LEU A 283 -9.09 16.23 -25.21
C LEU A 283 -9.06 17.26 -24.08
N SER A 284 -9.71 17.03 -22.93
CA SER A 284 -9.59 17.96 -21.78
C SER A 284 -8.20 17.92 -21.16
N GLY A 285 -7.60 16.72 -21.04
CA GLY A 285 -6.22 16.58 -20.59
C GLY A 285 -5.21 17.21 -21.56
N VAL A 286 -5.38 16.99 -22.86
CA VAL A 286 -4.49 17.53 -23.91
C VAL A 286 -4.71 19.03 -24.12
N ALA A 287 -5.94 19.55 -24.06
CA ALA A 287 -6.21 20.99 -24.14
C ALA A 287 -5.60 21.75 -22.94
N SER A 288 -5.70 21.17 -21.73
CA SER A 288 -5.03 21.68 -20.54
C SER A 288 -3.51 21.69 -20.67
N ILE A 289 -2.92 20.67 -21.33
CA ILE A 289 -1.48 20.59 -21.58
C ILE A 289 -1.02 21.57 -22.69
N ILE A 290 -1.86 21.83 -23.70
CA ILE A 290 -1.55 22.74 -24.81
C ILE A 290 -1.82 24.22 -24.44
N GLY A 291 -2.56 24.50 -23.36
CA GLY A 291 -2.87 25.87 -22.93
C GLY A 291 -3.79 26.60 -23.89
N LEU A 292 -4.76 25.89 -24.46
CA LEU A 292 -5.87 26.43 -25.25
C LEU A 292 -7.10 26.67 -24.35
#